data_AF-X1MBM5-F1
#
_entry.id   AF-X1MBM5-F1
#
_cell.length_a   1.000
_cell.length_b   1.000
_cell.length_c   1.000
_cell.angle_alpha   90.00
_cell.angle_beta   90.00
_cell.angle_gamma   90.00
#
_symmetry.space_group_name_H-M   'P 1'
#
loop_
_entity.id
_entity.type
_entity.pdbx_description
1 polymer ?
#
loop_
_entity_poly.entity_id
_entity_poly.type
_entity_poly.pdbx_seq_one_letter_code
_entity_poly.pdbx_strand_id
1 'polypeptide(L)'
;QLRTADAVDPNSPANECALITANGDDITYRYNSGDNKLYLITNDDLTDSDYVLCDNVTAMTFTRDTVIEDMQTIVKSVQISITVASNNVQQTVSAAAVIRRNLN
;
A
#
# COMPACT_ATOMS: atom_id res chain seq x y z
N GLN A 1 12.41 -6.25 11.11
CA GLN A 1 12.49 -7.01 9.84
C GLN A 1 12.29 -6.02 8.70
N LEU A 2 13.25 -5.89 7.79
CA LEU A 2 13.07 -5.10 6.56
C LEU A 2 12.16 -5.89 5.61
N ARG A 3 11.18 -5.23 4.99
CA ARG A 3 10.41 -5.81 3.89
C ARG A 3 10.94 -5.24 2.57
N THR A 4 11.26 -6.12 1.63
CA THR A 4 11.69 -5.78 0.27
C THR A 4 10.54 -5.99 -0.70
N ALA A 5 10.55 -5.23 -1.80
CA ALA A 5 9.64 -5.39 -2.92
C ALA A 5 10.47 -5.34 -4.21
N ASP A 6 10.03 -6.08 -5.21
CA ASP A 6 10.66 -6.05 -6.54
C ASP A 6 10.22 -4.81 -7.31
N ALA A 7 8.95 -4.42 -7.18
CA ALA A 7 8.41 -3.19 -7.75
C ALA A 7 7.28 -2.61 -6.90
N VAL A 8 7.09 -1.29 -6.96
CA VAL A 8 5.91 -0.59 -6.44
C VAL A 8 5.45 0.35 -7.52
N ASP A 9 4.15 0.33 -7.84
CA ASP A 9 3.61 1.16 -8.91
C ASP A 9 3.60 2.65 -8.51
N PRO A 10 4.39 3.51 -9.19
CA PRO A 10 4.44 4.94 -8.88
C PRO A 10 3.16 5.69 -9.25
N ASN A 11 2.30 5.13 -10.11
CA ASN A 11 1.11 5.80 -10.65
C ASN A 11 -0.20 5.40 -9.96
N SER A 12 -0.14 4.41 -9.06
CA SER A 12 -1.30 3.99 -8.28
C SER A 12 -1.93 5.18 -7.52
N PRO A 13 -3.27 5.28 -7.47
CA PRO A 13 -3.97 6.37 -6.82
C PRO A 13 -3.69 6.41 -5.31
N ALA A 14 -3.93 7.56 -4.68
CA ALA A 14 -3.57 7.82 -3.29
C ALA A 14 -4.25 6.88 -2.28
N ASN A 15 -5.39 6.26 -2.62
CA ASN A 15 -6.09 5.33 -1.74
C ASN A 15 -5.57 3.88 -1.84
N GLU A 16 -4.56 3.60 -2.66
CA GLU A 16 -3.98 2.27 -2.76
C GLU A 16 -2.46 2.27 -2.93
N CYS A 17 -1.84 1.12 -2.68
CA CYS A 17 -0.44 0.84 -2.95
C CYS A 17 -0.33 -0.55 -3.58
N ALA A 18 -0.06 -0.59 -4.89
CA ALA A 18 0.19 -1.81 -5.64
C ALA A 18 1.70 -2.10 -5.70
N LEU A 19 2.08 -3.35 -5.48
CA LEU A 19 3.47 -3.78 -5.47
C LEU A 19 3.63 -5.25 -5.86
N ILE A 20 4.77 -5.56 -6.43
CA ILE A 20 5.27 -6.92 -6.59
C ILE A 20 6.17 -7.23 -5.40
N THR A 21 5.83 -8.24 -4.62
CA THR A 21 6.64 -8.67 -3.47
C THR A 21 7.98 -9.23 -3.95
N ALA A 22 8.96 -9.36 -3.05
CA ALA A 22 10.24 -10.00 -3.40
C ALA A 22 10.12 -11.50 -3.76
N ASN A 23 8.96 -12.11 -3.52
CA ASN A 23 8.66 -13.48 -3.94
C ASN A 23 7.93 -13.53 -5.29
N GLY A 24 7.61 -12.38 -5.89
CA GLY A 24 6.90 -12.26 -7.15
C GLY A 24 5.37 -12.13 -7.02
N ASP A 25 4.82 -12.12 -5.81
CA ASP A 25 3.37 -11.99 -5.62
C ASP A 25 2.89 -10.59 -6.02
N ASP A 26 1.81 -10.50 -6.79
CA ASP A 26 1.21 -9.21 -7.18
C ASP A 26 0.10 -8.85 -6.19
N ILE A 27 0.37 -7.86 -5.34
CA ILE A 27 -0.58 -7.46 -4.28
C ILE A 27 -0.92 -5.98 -4.32
N THR A 28 -2.11 -5.65 -3.82
CA THR A 28 -2.53 -4.26 -3.62
C THR A 28 -3.14 -4.07 -2.24
N TYR A 29 -2.61 -3.11 -1.49
CA TYR A 29 -3.28 -2.57 -0.31
C TYR A 29 -4.24 -1.48 -0.76
N ARG A 30 -5.55 -1.65 -0.58
CA ARG A 30 -6.57 -0.70 -1.07
C ARG A 30 -7.50 -0.24 0.05
N TYR A 31 -7.58 1.06 0.25
CA TYR A 31 -8.62 1.68 1.05
C TYR A 31 -9.86 1.95 0.19
N ASN A 32 -11.01 1.48 0.66
CA ASN A 32 -12.32 1.78 0.11
C ASN A 32 -13.11 2.66 1.09
N SER A 33 -13.37 3.90 0.69
CA SER A 33 -14.19 4.83 1.48
C SER A 33 -15.70 4.53 1.42
N GLY A 34 -16.14 3.71 0.46
CA GLY A 34 -17.55 3.31 0.35
C GLY A 34 -18.00 2.39 1.48
N ASP A 35 -17.09 1.59 2.04
CA ASP A 35 -17.35 0.67 3.15
C ASP A 35 -16.47 0.90 4.38
N ASN A 36 -15.55 1.89 4.33
CA ASN A 36 -14.61 2.24 5.38
C ASN A 36 -13.63 1.10 5.74
N LYS A 37 -13.10 0.39 4.74
CA LYS A 37 -12.21 -0.74 4.95
C LYS A 37 -10.89 -0.64 4.18
N LEU A 38 -9.84 -1.18 4.79
CA LEU A 38 -8.57 -1.47 4.12
C LEU A 38 -8.53 -2.96 3.76
N TYR A 39 -8.26 -3.24 2.48
CA TYR A 39 -8.13 -4.58 1.92
C TYR A 39 -6.69 -4.89 1.55
N LEU A 40 -6.34 -6.18 1.62
CA LEU A 40 -5.26 -6.80 0.86
C LEU A 40 -5.89 -7.56 -0.30
N ILE A 41 -5.47 -7.21 -1.51
CA ILE A 41 -5.91 -7.81 -2.77
C ILE A 41 -4.71 -8.55 -3.36
N THR A 42 -4.94 -9.75 -3.85
CA THR A 42 -4.01 -10.67 -4.51
C THR A 42 -4.38 -10.68 -5.99
N ASN A 43 -3.66 -9.88 -6.77
CA ASN A 43 -3.98 -9.62 -8.18
C ASN A 43 -3.59 -10.80 -9.09
N ASP A 44 -2.74 -11.70 -8.61
CA ASP A 44 -2.23 -12.88 -9.30
C ASP A 44 -3.11 -14.13 -9.12
N ASP A 45 -3.98 -14.16 -8.12
CA ASP A 45 -4.99 -15.22 -7.91
C ASP A 45 -6.40 -14.63 -7.79
N LEU A 46 -7.13 -14.59 -8.91
CA LEU A 46 -8.51 -14.06 -8.94
C LEU A 46 -9.55 -14.99 -8.28
N THR A 47 -9.14 -16.15 -7.74
CA THR A 47 -10.06 -17.10 -7.09
C THR A 47 -10.15 -16.90 -5.59
N ASP A 48 -9.18 -16.19 -5.00
CA ASP A 48 -9.27 -15.79 -3.61
C ASP A 48 -10.11 -14.51 -3.45
N SER A 49 -10.54 -14.28 -2.22
CA SER A 49 -11.33 -13.10 -1.89
C SER A 49 -10.43 -12.05 -1.28
N ASP A 50 -10.66 -10.78 -1.64
CA ASP A 50 -10.04 -9.64 -1.00
C ASP A 50 -10.11 -9.75 0.54
N TYR A 51 -8.95 -9.74 1.19
CA TYR A 51 -8.85 -9.91 2.62
C TYR A 51 -8.97 -8.58 3.35
N VAL A 52 -9.95 -8.46 4.26
CA VAL A 52 -10.11 -7.25 5.09
C VAL A 52 -9.00 -7.20 6.15
N LEU A 53 -8.12 -6.20 6.03
CA LEU A 53 -7.04 -5.95 7.00
C LEU A 53 -7.49 -5.08 8.17
N CYS A 54 -8.39 -4.13 7.91
CA CYS A 54 -8.84 -3.18 8.92
C CYS A 54 -10.23 -2.64 8.61
N ASP A 55 -11.12 -2.67 9.60
CA ASP A 55 -12.44 -2.02 9.57
C ASP A 55 -12.37 -0.61 10.18
N ASN A 56 -13.42 0.18 9.91
CA ASN A 56 -13.61 1.54 10.44
C ASN A 56 -12.47 2.50 10.08
N VAL A 57 -11.88 2.30 8.90
CA VAL A 57 -10.92 3.23 8.30
C VAL A 57 -11.70 4.40 7.72
N THR A 58 -11.47 5.59 8.26
CA THR A 58 -12.20 6.81 7.89
C THR A 58 -11.45 7.66 6.88
N ALA A 59 -10.12 7.54 6.87
CA ALA A 59 -9.25 8.13 5.87
C ALA A 59 -7.99 7.27 5.77
N MET A 60 -7.47 7.11 4.55
CA MET A 60 -6.16 6.51 4.34
C MET A 60 -5.54 7.07 3.08
N THR A 61 -4.24 7.31 3.13
CA THR A 61 -3.45 7.76 1.99
C THR A 61 -2.12 7.06 1.93
N PHE A 62 -1.72 6.68 0.72
CA PHE A 62 -0.39 6.22 0.35
C PHE A 62 0.27 7.31 -0.50
N THR A 63 1.28 7.97 0.05
CA THR A 63 2.06 8.98 -0.66
C THR A 63 3.38 8.37 -1.07
N ARG A 64 3.64 8.30 -2.37
CA ARG A 64 4.89 7.77 -2.93
C ARG A 64 5.90 8.88 -3.11
N ASP A 65 7.10 8.67 -2.60
CA ASP A 65 8.27 9.47 -2.96
C ASP A 65 8.98 8.78 -4.12
N THR A 66 9.18 9.50 -5.22
CA THR A 66 9.68 8.93 -6.48
C THR A 66 10.93 9.63 -6.97
N VAL A 67 11.74 8.88 -7.72
CA VAL A 67 12.90 9.37 -8.47
C VAL A 67 12.81 8.87 -9.90
N ILE A 68 13.46 9.56 -10.83
CA ILE A 68 13.66 9.04 -12.19
C ILE A 68 15.09 8.49 -12.28
N GLU A 69 15.23 7.21 -12.59
CA GLU A 69 16.50 6.54 -12.86
C GLU A 69 16.37 5.75 -14.17
N ASP A 70 17.35 5.87 -15.09
CA ASP A 70 17.32 5.19 -16.40
C ASP A 70 16.01 5.37 -17.19
N MET A 71 15.45 6.58 -17.14
CA MET A 71 14.16 6.96 -17.75
C MET A 71 12.93 6.22 -17.17
N GLN A 72 13.08 5.58 -16.01
CA GLN A 72 12.00 4.93 -15.28
C GLN A 72 11.72 5.65 -13.95
N THR A 73 10.44 5.83 -13.62
CA THR A 73 10.03 6.34 -12.30
C THR A 73 10.09 5.21 -11.28
N ILE A 74 10.93 5.37 -10.25
CA ILE A 74 11.13 4.42 -9.17
C ILE A 74 10.57 5.00 -7.87
N VAL A 75 9.83 4.20 -7.10
CA VAL A 75 9.36 4.57 -5.76
C VAL A 75 10.46 4.27 -4.73
N LYS A 76 10.95 5.30 -4.03
CA LYS A 76 11.96 5.17 -2.96
C LYS A 76 11.34 4.84 -1.61
N SER A 77 10.19 5.44 -1.33
CA SER A 77 9.47 5.20 -0.10
C SER A 77 7.99 5.47 -0.27
N VAL A 78 7.19 4.88 0.62
CA VAL A 78 5.76 5.14 0.72
C VAL A 78 5.46 5.63 2.13
N GLN A 79 4.97 6.86 2.23
CA GLN A 79 4.38 7.37 3.46
C GLN A 79 2.92 6.92 3.51
N ILE A 80 2.56 6.28 4.61
CA ILE A 80 1.23 5.74 4.86
C ILE A 80 0.64 6.57 6.00
N SER A 81 -0.55 7.12 5.79
CA SER A 81 -1.36 7.70 6.86
C SER A 81 -2.68 6.96 6.90
N ILE A 82 -3.08 6.50 8.07
CA ILE A 82 -4.35 5.82 8.31
C ILE A 82 -5.04 6.45 9.50
N THR A 83 -6.32 6.77 9.33
CA THR A 83 -7.19 7.26 10.39
C THR A 83 -8.27 6.21 10.66
N VAL A 84 -8.24 5.64 11.85
CA VAL A 84 -9.20 4.62 12.29
C VAL A 84 -10.10 5.20 13.36
N ALA A 85 -11.40 4.94 13.25
CA ALA A 85 -12.39 5.27 14.26
C ALA A 85 -12.76 4.02 15.08
N SER A 86 -12.86 4.18 16.39
CA SER A 86 -13.39 3.18 17.31
C SER A 86 -14.28 3.87 18.32
N ASN A 87 -15.59 3.66 18.20
CA ASN A 87 -16.62 4.37 18.96
C ASN A 87 -16.45 5.90 18.82
N ASN A 88 -16.23 6.59 19.95
CA ASN A 88 -16.08 8.05 20.00
C ASN A 88 -14.62 8.52 19.88
N VAL A 89 -13.70 7.61 19.58
CA VAL A 89 -12.28 7.91 19.44
C VAL A 89 -11.88 7.74 17.98
N GLN A 90 -11.16 8.71 17.44
CA GLN A 90 -10.54 8.63 16.13
C GLN A 90 -9.06 8.95 16.29
N GLN A 91 -8.20 8.11 15.70
CA GLN A 91 -6.76 8.29 15.76
C GLN A 91 -6.15 8.15 14.38
N THR A 92 -5.20 9.02 14.10
CA THR A 92 -4.37 8.97 12.90
C THR A 92 -2.99 8.46 13.27
N VAL A 93 -2.53 7.43 12.57
CA VAL A 93 -1.15 6.97 12.62
C VAL A 93 -0.53 7.19 11.25
N SER A 94 0.69 7.75 11.24
CA SER A 94 1.46 7.96 10.02
C SER A 94 2.84 7.35 10.17
N ALA A 95 3.31 6.66 9.14
CA ALA A 95 4.64 6.08 9.06
C ALA A 95 5.16 6.14 7.62
N ALA A 96 6.45 5.92 7.42
CA ALA A 96 7.03 5.77 6.09
C ALA A 96 7.81 4.47 6.00
N ALA A 97 7.65 3.76 4.88
CA ALA A 97 8.40 2.56 4.56
C ALA A 97 9.37 2.86 3.41
N VAL A 98 10.67 2.70 3.66
CA VAL A 98 11.70 2.77 2.61
C VAL A 98 11.72 1.45 1.87
N ILE A 99 11.59 1.52 0.55
CA ILE A 99 11.62 0.35 -0.32
C ILE A 99 13.05 0.20 -0.81
N ARG A 100 13.67 -0.95 -0.51
CA ARG A 100 14.92 -1.35 -1.15
C ARG A 100 14.58 -2.27 -2.30
N ARG A 101 14.94 -1.85 -3.52
CA ARG A 101 14.86 -2.69 -4.71
C ARG A 101 15.69 -3.95 -4.46
N ASN A 102 15.09 -5.10 -4.69
CA ASN A 102 15.81 -6.36 -4.71
C ASN A 102 16.70 -6.38 -5.96
N LEU A 103 18.01 -6.41 -5.78
CA LEU A 103 18.98 -6.49 -6.89
C LEU A 103 19.37 -7.96 -7.03
N ASN A 104 18.50 -8.76 -7.65
CA ASN A 104 18.82 -10.13 -8.05
C ASN A 104 19.58 -10.14 -9.39
#